data_AF-A0A935U4I4-F1
#
_entry.id   AF-A0A935U4I4-F1
#
_cell.length_a   1.000
_cell.length_b   1.000
_cell.length_c   1.000
_cell.angle_alpha   90.00
_cell.angle_beta   90.00
_cell.angle_gamma   90.00
#
_symmetry.space_group_name_H-M   'P 1'
#
loop_
_entity.id
_entity.type
_entity.pdbx_description
1 polymer ?
#
loop_
_entity_poly.entity_id
_entity_poly.type
_entity_poly.pdbx_seq_one_letter_code
_entity_poly.pdbx_strand_id
1 'polypeptide(L)' 'MLLEYRGCPGNEKPARIEAVITTGHAASSYGMPVVVLRDGTVLDSLSWVLCRYRVVRASEGERAALARLGIVVEGA' A
#
# COMPACT_ATOMS: atom_id res chain seq x y z
N MET A 1 0.04 -5.23 -6.91
CA MET A 1 1.19 -4.43 -6.40
C MET A 1 2.00 -5.24 -5.39
N LEU A 2 3.31 -5.02 -5.31
CA LEU A 2 4.18 -5.61 -4.29
C LEU A 2 4.70 -4.51 -3.34
N LEU A 3 4.50 -4.71 -2.04
CA LEU A 3 4.97 -3.85 -0.98
C LEU A 3 6.06 -4.55 -0.17
N GLU A 4 6.99 -3.79 0.38
CA GLU A 4 7.92 -4.20 1.42
C GLU A 4 7.61 -3.39 2.69
N TYR A 5 7.63 -4.02 3.85
CA TYR A 5 7.46 -3.36 5.14
C TYR A 5 8.54 -3.81 6.11
N ARG A 6 8.88 -2.96 7.09
CA ARG A 6 9.94 -3.18 8.07
C ARG A 6 9.53 -2.63 9.43
N GLY A 7 9.86 -3.35 10.50
CA GLY A 7 9.64 -2.87 11.87
C GLY A 7 8.17 -2.73 12.25
N CYS A 8 7.30 -3.49 11.58
CA CYS A 8 5.91 -3.60 11.99
C CYS A 8 5.85 -4.39 13.31
N PRO A 9 4.96 -4.06 14.26
CA PRO A 9 4.85 -4.78 15.53
C PRO A 9 4.67 -6.29 15.28
N GLY A 10 5.57 -7.11 15.80
CA GLY A 10 5.59 -8.57 15.56
C GLY A 10 6.40 -9.04 14.34
N ASN A 11 7.00 -8.13 13.56
CA ASN A 11 7.88 -8.48 12.44
C ASN A 11 9.11 -7.53 12.36
N GLU A 12 10.21 -7.96 12.98
CA GLU A 12 11.47 -7.22 13.01
C GLU A 12 12.23 -7.27 11.67
N LYS A 13 11.95 -8.26 10.81
CA LYS A 13 12.62 -8.43 9.52
C LYS A 13 11.83 -7.78 8.38
N PRO A 14 12.51 -7.27 7.34
CA PRO A 14 11.85 -6.84 6.11
C PRO A 14 11.04 -7.99 5.52
N ALA A 15 9.76 -7.75 5.30
CA ALA A 15 8.86 -8.71 4.68
C ALA A 15 8.19 -8.07 3.46
N ARG A 16 7.91 -8.90 2.47
CA ARG A 16 7.21 -8.49 1.25
C ARG A 16 5.80 -9.04 1.27
N ILE A 17 4.86 -8.23 0.84
CA ILE A 17 3.43 -8.59 0.79
C ILE A 17 2.80 -8.06 -0.48
N GLU A 18 1.95 -8.90 -1.08
CA GLU A 18 1.12 -8.49 -2.19
C GLU A 18 -0.05 -7.66 -1.69
N ALA A 19 -0.35 -6.60 -2.44
CA ALA A 19 -1.45 -5.70 -2.17
C ALA A 19 -2.13 -5.29 -3.47
N VAL A 20 -3.39 -4.87 -3.35
CA VAL A 20 -4.20 -4.35 -4.44
C VAL A 20 -4.62 -2.94 -4.08
N ILE A 21 -4.44 -1.99 -5.00
CA ILE A 21 -5.03 -0.67 -4.87
C ILE A 21 -6.34 -0.63 -5.65
N THR A 22 -7.43 -0.24 -4.99
CA THR A 22 -8.77 -0.29 -5.58
C THR A 22 -9.67 0.82 -5.03
N THR A 23 -10.63 1.27 -5.84
CA THR A 23 -11.73 2.16 -5.41
C THR A 23 -13.01 1.39 -5.12
N GLY A 24 -13.05 0.07 -5.38
CA GLY A 24 -14.23 -0.78 -5.23
C GLY A 24 -14.36 -1.45 -3.86
N HIS A 25 -13.53 -1.09 -2.88
CA HIS A 25 -13.59 -1.62 -1.52
C HIS A 25 -14.56 -0.80 -0.65
N ALA A 26 -15.22 -1.41 0.33
CA ALA A 26 -16.17 -0.71 1.21
C ALA A 26 -15.53 0.45 2.01
N ALA A 27 -14.21 0.40 2.23
CA ALA A 27 -13.44 1.47 2.87
C ALA A 27 -13.09 2.64 1.92
N SER A 28 -13.33 2.50 0.62
CA SER A 28 -13.18 3.57 -0.36
C SER A 28 -14.32 4.57 -0.18
N SER A 29 -13.97 5.85 -0.08
CA SER A 29 -14.93 6.96 -0.01
C SER A 29 -14.61 7.96 -1.12
N TYR A 30 -15.63 8.54 -1.75
CA TYR A 30 -15.48 9.57 -2.79
C TYR A 30 -14.58 9.15 -3.98
N GLY A 31 -14.52 7.87 -4.30
CA GLY A 31 -13.65 7.34 -5.36
C GLY A 31 -12.16 7.48 -5.06
N MET A 32 -11.80 7.67 -3.78
CA MET A 32 -10.42 7.64 -3.33
C MET A 32 -9.93 6.18 -3.26
N PRO A 33 -8.79 5.87 -3.89
CA PRO A 33 -8.28 4.51 -3.87
C PRO A 33 -7.86 4.11 -2.46
N VAL A 34 -7.97 2.83 -2.12
CA VAL A 34 -7.43 2.26 -0.88
C VAL A 34 -6.53 1.09 -1.21
N VAL A 35 -5.49 0.90 -0.40
CA VAL A 35 -4.57 -0.24 -0.53
C VAL A 35 -5.09 -1.35 0.36
N VAL A 36 -5.35 -2.52 -0.23
CA VAL A 36 -5.86 -3.71 0.45
C VAL A 36 -4.78 -4.78 0.40
N LEU A 37 -4.38 -5.29 1.56
CA LEU A 37 -3.44 -6.39 1.70
C LEU A 37 -4.12 -7.73 1.35
N ARG A 38 -3.31 -8.77 1.12
CA ARG A 38 -3.83 -10.10 0.74
C ARG A 38 -4.82 -10.71 1.76
N ASP A 39 -4.73 -10.31 3.01
CA ASP A 39 -5.63 -10.76 4.09
C ASP A 39 -6.95 -9.96 4.16
N GLY A 40 -7.17 -9.02 3.24
CA GLY A 40 -8.35 -8.14 3.22
C GLY A 40 -8.21 -6.90 4.11
N THR A 41 -7.11 -6.76 4.83
CA THR A 41 -6.85 -5.57 5.66
C THR A 41 -6.60 -4.36 4.76
N VAL A 42 -7.24 -3.24 5.07
CA VAL A 42 -6.97 -1.97 4.43
C VAL A 42 -5.76 -1.33 5.10
N LEU A 43 -4.74 -1.01 4.32
CA LEU A 43 -3.55 -0.35 4.80
C LEU A 43 -3.81 1.16 4.93
N ASP A 44 -3.98 1.61 6.16
CA ASP A 44 -4.16 3.02 6.50
C ASP A 44 -2.82 3.77 6.54
N SER A 45 -2.90 5.10 6.59
CA SER A 45 -1.76 6.01 6.57
C SER A 45 -0.81 5.84 7.75
N LEU A 46 -1.34 5.58 8.95
CA LEU A 46 -0.54 5.41 10.16
C LEU A 46 0.26 4.11 10.07
N SER A 47 -0.40 3.00 9.72
CA SER A 47 0.24 1.69 9.51
C SER A 47 1.30 1.75 8.41
N TRP A 48 1.03 2.49 7.32
CA TRP A 48 2.00 2.73 6.26
C TRP A 48 3.30 3.34 6.78
N VAL A 49 3.20 4.38 7.62
CA VAL A 49 4.35 5.11 8.18
C VAL A 49 5.06 4.29 9.26
N LEU A 50 4.31 3.73 10.21
CA LEU A 50 4.88 2.98 11.33
C LEU A 50 5.66 1.75 10.87
N CYS A 51 5.13 1.01 9.90
CA CYS A 51 5.75 -0.18 9.36
C CYS A 51 6.65 0.11 8.14
N ARG A 52 6.94 1.40 7.89
CA ARG A 52 7.85 1.87 6.83
C ARG A 52 7.58 1.19 5.49
N TYR A 53 6.30 1.13 5.11
CA TYR A 53 5.89 0.50 3.85
C TYR A 53 6.53 1.21 2.66
N ARG A 54 7.04 0.42 1.73
CA ARG A 54 7.62 0.87 0.47
C ARG A 54 7.02 0.08 -0.68
N VAL A 55 6.72 0.76 -1.77
CA VAL A 55 6.29 0.13 -3.01
C VAL A 55 7.52 -0.44 -3.71
N VAL A 56 7.56 -1.77 -3.88
CA VAL A 56 8.65 -2.47 -4.58
C VAL A 56 8.32 -2.61 -6.07
N ARG A 57 7.05 -2.88 -6.38
CA ARG A 57 6.58 -3.03 -7.76
C ARG A 57 5.14 -2.58 -7.87
N ALA A 58 4.87 -1.70 -8.83
CA ALA A 58 3.54 -1.24 -9.19
C ALA A 58 3.43 -1.08 -10.71
N SER A 59 2.28 -1.44 -11.28
CA SER A 59 1.91 -1.11 -12.65
C SER A 59 1.67 0.39 -12.81
N GLU A 60 1.59 0.89 -14.04
CA GLU A 60 1.33 2.31 -14.30
C GLU A 60 0.00 2.79 -13.68
N GLY A 61 -1.07 1.99 -13.84
CA GLY A 61 -2.37 2.30 -13.22
C GLY A 61 -2.32 2.30 -11.70
N GLU A 62 -1.55 1.38 -11.09
CA GLU A 62 -1.33 1.36 -9.64
C GLU A 62 -0.55 2.60 -9.17
N ARG A 63 0.48 3.02 -9.93
CA ARG A 63 1.26 4.24 -9.65
C ARG A 63 0.40 5.50 -9.70
N ALA A 64 -0.47 5.62 -10.71
CA ALA A 64 -1.40 6.74 -10.81
C ALA A 64 -2.35 6.80 -9.61
N ALA A 65 -2.84 5.65 -9.14
CA ALA A 65 -3.70 5.57 -7.95
C ALA A 65 -2.93 5.91 -6.66
N LEU A 66 -1.68 5.46 -6.51
CA LEU A 66 -0.82 5.80 -5.37
C LEU A 66 -0.49 7.29 -5.31
N ALA A 67 -0.27 7.93 -6.46
CA ALA A 67 -0.05 9.37 -6.54
C ALA A 67 -1.24 10.18 -6.00
N ARG A 68 -2.48 9.69 -6.21
CA ARG A 68 -3.69 10.29 -5.62
C ARG A 68 -3.74 10.17 -4.09
N LEU A 69 -2.98 9.25 -3.51
CA LEU A 69 -2.79 9.09 -2.06
C LEU A 69 -1.57 9.85 -1.53
N GLY A 70 -0.85 10.58 -2.38
CA GLY A 70 0.41 11.25 -2.03
C GLY A 70 1.58 10.29 -1.81
N ILE A 71 1.46 9.02 -2.24
CA ILE A 71 2.51 8.02 -2.13
C ILE A 71 3.38 8.10 -3.38
N VAL A 72 4.63 8.51 -3.20
CA VAL A 72 5.62 8.59 -4.29
C VAL A 72 6.33 7.24 -4.44
N VAL A 73 6.31 6.69 -5.66
CA VAL A 73 7.04 5.47 -6.00
C VAL A 73 8.36 5.86 -6.67
N GLU A 74 9.46 5.82 -5.92
CA GLU A 74 10.79 6.08 -6.47
C GLU A 74 11.32 4.84 -7.21
N GLY A 75 11.63 5.00 -8.50
CA GLY A 75 12.20 3.96 -9.36
C GLY A 75 11.17 3.34 -10.33
N ALA A 76 11.36 3.60 -11.61
CA ALA A 76 10.81 2.82 -12.71
C ALA A 76 11.82 1.72 -13.09
#